data_AF-A0A378FVC6-F1
#
_entry.id   AF-A0A378FVC6-F1
#
_cell.length_a   1.000
_cell.length_b   1.000
_cell.length_c   1.000
_cell.angle_alpha   90.00
_cell.angle_beta   90.00
_cell.angle_gamma   90.00
#
_symmetry.space_group_name_H-M   'P 1'
#
loop_
_entity.id
_entity.type
_entity.pdbx_description
1 polymer ?
#
loop_
_entity_poly.entity_id
_entity_poly.type
_entity_poly.pdbx_seq_one_letter_code
_entity_poly.pdbx_strand_id
1 'polypeptide(L)'
;MALTQGVPSFMQVLEVVTTEMQVEAAVIAEEIKTHNPQLHATLLTHLEQLQQHQGNTIEIRYTSHEQFKKQTADSQAVIRSGECSPFANIILCAGVTF
;
A
#
# COMPACT_ATOMS: atom_id res chain seq x y z
N MET A 1 -11.95 -7.06 -4.94
CA MET A 1 -11.89 -6.76 -6.38
C MET A 1 -11.16 -7.81 -7.22
N ALA A 2 -10.55 -8.85 -6.63
CA ALA A 2 -9.98 -9.97 -7.39
C ALA A 2 -11.00 -10.61 -8.36
N LEU A 3 -10.66 -10.65 -9.65
CA LEU A 3 -11.44 -11.33 -10.70
C LEU A 3 -10.79 -12.66 -11.10
N THR A 4 -9.47 -12.64 -11.33
CA THR A 4 -8.64 -13.81 -11.59
C THR A 4 -7.21 -13.54 -11.13
N GLN A 5 -6.31 -14.52 -11.26
CA GLN A 5 -4.91 -14.39 -10.91
C GLN A 5 -4.26 -13.18 -11.60
N GLY A 6 -3.74 -12.25 -10.80
CA GLY A 6 -3.10 -11.01 -11.26
C GLY A 6 -4.04 -9.89 -11.68
N VAL A 7 -5.38 -10.06 -11.59
CA VAL A 7 -6.35 -9.08 -12.11
C VAL A 7 -7.40 -8.68 -11.07
N PRO A 8 -7.50 -7.39 -10.72
CA PRO A 8 -6.51 -6.32 -10.98
C PRO A 8 -5.22 -6.54 -10.18
N SER A 9 -4.09 -5.99 -10.63
CA SER A 9 -2.83 -6.06 -9.89
C SER A 9 -2.87 -5.21 -8.62
N PHE A 10 -1.90 -5.40 -7.72
CA PHE A 10 -1.77 -4.57 -6.52
C PHE A 10 -1.57 -3.09 -6.88
N MET A 11 -0.64 -2.79 -7.81
CA MET A 11 -0.34 -1.41 -8.19
C MET A 11 -1.52 -0.73 -8.88
N GLN A 12 -2.28 -1.43 -9.73
CA GLN A 12 -3.48 -0.86 -10.35
C GLN A 12 -4.53 -0.43 -9.32
N VAL A 13 -4.74 -1.26 -8.28
CA VAL A 13 -5.67 -0.91 -7.19
C VAL A 13 -5.13 0.26 -6.39
N LEU A 14 -3.83 0.22 -6.03
CA LEU A 14 -3.20 1.28 -5.26
C LEU A 14 -3.28 2.63 -5.97
N GLU A 15 -2.89 2.68 -7.25
CA GLU A 15 -2.92 3.88 -8.09
C GLU A 15 -4.31 4.52 -8.06
N VAL A 16 -5.36 3.75 -8.38
CA VAL A 16 -6.75 4.24 -8.42
C VAL A 16 -7.24 4.70 -7.05
N VAL A 17 -6.88 4.02 -5.96
CA VAL A 17 -7.28 4.45 -4.62
C VAL A 17 -6.62 5.79 -4.28
N THR A 18 -5.33 5.94 -4.60
CA THR A 18 -4.54 7.14 -4.27
C THR A 18 -4.84 8.36 -5.15
N THR A 19 -5.63 8.23 -6.22
CA THR A 19 -6.09 9.41 -6.99
C THR A 19 -7.13 10.22 -6.23
N GLU A 20 -7.92 9.57 -5.37
CA GLU A 20 -8.99 10.21 -4.59
C GLU A 20 -8.63 10.34 -3.10
N MET A 21 -7.77 9.45 -2.59
CA MET A 21 -7.37 9.42 -1.18
C MET A 21 -6.09 10.24 -0.93
N GLN A 22 -6.18 11.23 -0.04
CA GLN A 22 -5.01 11.88 0.56
C GLN A 22 -4.32 10.93 1.53
N VAL A 23 -3.02 10.70 1.36
CA VAL A 23 -2.26 9.73 2.16
C VAL A 23 -1.20 10.48 2.97
N GLU A 24 -1.17 10.26 4.28
CA GLU A 24 -0.11 10.81 5.17
C GLU A 24 0.88 9.76 5.65
N ALA A 25 0.48 8.49 5.66
CA ALA A 25 1.36 7.39 6.06
C ALA A 25 0.98 6.08 5.37
N ALA A 26 1.97 5.21 5.24
CA ALA A 26 1.82 3.86 4.73
C ALA A 26 2.48 2.86 5.69
N VAL A 27 1.78 1.78 6.02
CA VAL A 27 2.36 0.66 6.76
C VAL A 27 2.55 -0.53 5.82
N ILE A 28 3.73 -1.14 5.86
CA ILE A 28 4.14 -2.24 4.98
C ILE A 28 4.73 -3.37 5.82
N ALA A 29 4.51 -4.63 5.42
CA ALA A 29 5.16 -5.77 6.05
C ALA A 29 6.67 -5.81 5.70
N GLU A 30 7.56 -5.90 6.68
CA GLU A 30 9.03 -5.90 6.52
C GLU A 30 9.51 -7.00 5.57
N GLU A 31 8.81 -8.14 5.56
CA GLU A 31 9.09 -9.32 4.73
C GLU A 31 9.04 -9.03 3.23
N ILE A 32 8.36 -7.97 2.79
CA ILE A 32 8.33 -7.56 1.38
C ILE A 32 9.73 -7.26 0.84
N LYS A 33 10.63 -6.73 1.69
CA LYS A 33 11.99 -6.33 1.29
C LYS A 33 12.81 -7.52 0.80
N THR A 34 12.57 -8.70 1.38
CA THR A 34 13.31 -9.92 1.07
C THR A 34 12.57 -10.81 0.07
N HIS A 35 11.24 -10.90 0.19
CA HIS A 35 10.44 -11.83 -0.62
C HIS A 35 9.86 -11.21 -1.89
N ASN A 36 9.77 -9.88 -1.96
CA ASN A 36 9.22 -9.17 -3.11
C ASN A 36 9.89 -7.79 -3.34
N PRO A 37 11.23 -7.74 -3.47
CA PRO A 37 11.99 -6.50 -3.55
C PRO A 37 11.62 -5.63 -4.78
N GLN A 38 11.18 -6.26 -5.87
CA GLN A 38 10.78 -5.54 -7.08
C GLN A 38 9.48 -4.76 -6.86
N LEU A 39 8.43 -5.41 -6.34
CA LEU A 39 7.19 -4.72 -6.00
C LEU A 39 7.43 -3.67 -4.92
N HIS A 40 8.27 -3.96 -3.94
CA HIS A 40 8.65 -3.01 -2.90
C HIS A 40 9.27 -1.74 -3.48
N ALA A 41 10.23 -1.86 -4.40
CA ALA A 41 10.82 -0.71 -5.08
C ALA A 41 9.78 0.10 -5.86
N THR A 42 8.92 -0.57 -6.65
CA THR A 42 7.84 0.10 -7.38
C THR A 42 6.86 0.83 -6.46
N LEU A 43 6.49 0.21 -5.35
CA LEU A 43 5.63 0.82 -4.33
C LEU A 43 6.26 2.08 -3.72
N LEU A 44 7.55 2.03 -3.38
CA LEU A 44 8.27 3.19 -2.84
C LEU A 44 8.33 4.34 -3.84
N THR A 45 8.62 4.05 -5.11
CA THR A 45 8.60 5.06 -6.17
C THR A 45 7.22 5.69 -6.34
N HIS A 46 6.15 4.89 -6.27
CA HIS A 46 4.78 5.41 -6.34
C HIS A 46 4.46 6.33 -5.16
N LEU A 47 4.82 5.95 -3.93
CA LEU A 47 4.59 6.79 -2.75
C LEU A 47 5.42 8.08 -2.78
N GLU A 48 6.65 8.04 -3.29
CA GLU A 48 7.48 9.23 -3.47
C GLU A 48 6.88 10.20 -4.50
N GLN A 49 6.34 9.67 -5.59
CA GLN A 49 5.58 10.49 -6.54
C GLN A 49 4.32 11.04 -5.88
N LEU A 50 3.56 10.21 -5.16
CA LEU A 50 2.30 10.60 -4.54
C LEU A 50 2.49 11.76 -3.56
N GLN A 51 3.50 11.71 -2.68
CA GLN A 51 3.75 12.79 -1.73
C GLN A 51 4.11 14.11 -2.42
N GLN A 52 4.82 14.07 -3.56
CA GLN A 52 5.11 15.26 -4.36
C GLN A 52 3.84 15.84 -4.98
N HIS A 53 2.95 14.98 -5.51
CA HIS A 53 1.68 15.41 -6.09
C HIS A 53 0.71 15.95 -5.02
N GLN A 54 0.71 15.38 -3.82
CA GLN A 54 -0.13 15.81 -2.70
C GLN A 54 0.46 17.00 -1.92
N GLY A 55 1.74 17.34 -2.15
CA GLY A 55 2.42 18.43 -1.47
C GLY A 55 2.66 18.17 0.02
N ASN A 56 2.80 16.90 0.41
CA ASN A 56 3.00 16.48 1.80
C ASN A 56 4.22 15.53 1.93
N THR A 57 4.39 14.90 3.09
CA THR A 57 5.37 13.84 3.32
C THR A 57 4.63 12.59 3.78
N ILE A 58 4.84 11.48 3.08
CA ILE A 58 4.22 10.19 3.43
C ILE A 58 5.18 9.42 4.33
N GLU A 59 4.80 9.22 5.59
CA GLU A 59 5.59 8.40 6.51
C GLU A 59 5.46 6.92 6.17
N ILE A 60 6.58 6.26 5.87
CA ILE A 60 6.60 4.83 5.58
C ILE A 60 7.07 4.06 6.82
N ARG A 61 6.18 3.24 7.38
CA ARG A 61 6.46 2.40 8.54
C ARG A 61 6.50 0.93 8.12
N TYR A 62 7.42 0.19 8.72
CA TYR A 62 7.48 -1.26 8.56
C TYR A 62 7.11 -1.98 9.84
N THR A 63 6.42 -3.11 9.69
CA THR A 63 6.07 -3.99 10.80
C THR A 63 6.13 -5.44 10.35
N SER A 64 6.08 -6.41 11.27
CA SER A 64 6.02 -7.82 10.87
C SER A 64 4.67 -8.15 10.22
N HIS A 65 4.63 -9.15 9.34
CA HIS A 65 3.38 -9.55 8.69
C HIS A 65 2.28 -9.93 9.70
N GLU A 66 2.65 -10.54 10.82
CA GLU A 66 1.70 -10.87 11.89
C GLU A 66 1.13 -9.63 12.59
N GLN A 67 1.95 -8.59 12.81
CA GLN A 67 1.46 -7.34 13.38
C GLN A 67 0.65 -6.54 12.35
N PHE A 68 1.05 -6.57 11.08
CA PHE A 68 0.31 -5.98 9.97
C PHE A 68 -1.13 -6.53 9.93
N LYS A 69 -1.29 -7.86 10.00
CA LYS A 69 -2.61 -8.51 10.04
C LYS A 69 -3.46 -8.05 11.21
N LYS A 70 -2.86 -7.81 12.39
CA LYS A 70 -3.61 -7.28 13.54
C LYS A 70 -4.12 -5.87 13.26
N GLN A 71 -3.27 -5.01 12.70
CA GLN A 71 -3.64 -3.63 12.36
C GLN A 71 -4.70 -3.56 11.25
N THR A 72 -4.79 -4.55 10.35
CA THR A 72 -5.86 -4.56 9.34
C THR A 72 -7.26 -4.64 9.93
N ALA A 73 -7.42 -5.16 11.16
CA ALA A 73 -8.72 -5.23 11.82
C ALA A 73 -9.29 -3.85 12.19
N ASP A 74 -8.42 -2.86 12.36
CA ASP A 74 -8.79 -1.47 12.68
C ASP A 74 -9.01 -0.62 11.41
N SER A 75 -8.83 -1.21 10.22
CA SER A 75 -9.05 -0.51 8.95
C SER A 75 -10.54 -0.35 8.63
N GLN A 76 -10.90 0.76 7.98
CA GLN A 76 -12.28 0.99 7.55
C GLN A 76 -12.74 0.01 6.48
N ALA A 77 -11.82 -0.41 5.62
CA ALA A 77 -12.06 -1.38 4.56
C ALA A 77 -10.76 -2.03 4.11
N VAL A 78 -10.88 -3.25 3.57
CA VAL A 78 -9.78 -3.96 2.91
C VAL A 78 -10.13 -4.16 1.44
N ILE A 79 -9.37 -3.55 0.54
CA ILE A 79 -9.55 -3.69 -0.91
C ILE A 79 -8.65 -4.83 -1.40
N ARG A 80 -9.25 -6.00 -1.62
CA ARG A 80 -8.54 -7.18 -2.11
C ARG A 80 -8.29 -7.12 -3.63
N SER A 81 -7.04 -6.97 -4.06
CA SER A 81 -6.60 -7.12 -5.46
C SER A 81 -6.50 -8.60 -5.86
N GLY A 82 -6.24 -8.86 -7.14
CA GLY A 82 -5.89 -10.18 -7.68
C GLY A 82 -4.39 -10.51 -7.60
N GLU A 83 -3.59 -9.66 -6.93
CA GLU A 83 -2.14 -9.84 -6.81
C GLU A 83 -1.78 -11.18 -6.17
N CYS A 84 -0.75 -11.84 -6.70
CA CYS A 84 -0.35 -13.18 -6.26
C CYS A 84 1.11 -13.24 -5.78
N SER A 85 1.85 -12.14 -5.94
CA SER A 85 3.19 -12.02 -5.38
C SER A 85 3.16 -11.88 -3.84
N PRO A 86 4.17 -12.43 -3.13
CA PRO A 86 4.13 -12.48 -1.68
C PRO A 86 4.23 -11.09 -1.05
N PHE A 87 3.57 -10.91 0.10
CA PHE A 87 3.57 -9.68 0.89
C PHE A 87 3.14 -8.40 0.15
N ALA A 88 2.36 -8.52 -0.93
CA ALA A 88 1.75 -7.41 -1.64
C ALA A 88 0.55 -6.81 -0.88
N ASN A 89 0.82 -6.24 0.30
CA ASN A 89 -0.18 -5.61 1.15
C ASN A 89 0.34 -4.27 1.66
N ILE A 90 -0.55 -3.30 1.78
CA ILE A 90 -0.27 -1.97 2.34
C ILE A 90 -1.49 -1.52 3.14
N ILE A 91 -1.25 -0.86 4.27
CA ILE A 91 -2.26 -0.06 4.96
C ILE A 91 -1.98 1.39 4.62
N LEU A 92 -2.99 2.11 4.13
CA LEU A 92 -2.91 3.55 3.85
C LEU A 92 -3.61 4.30 4.98
N CYS A 93 -2.93 5.29 5.54
CA CYS A 93 -3.51 6.22 6.51
C CYS A 93 -3.97 7.47 5.78
N ALA A 94 -5.26 7.80 5.94
CA ALA A 94 -5.84 9.00 5.35
C ALA A 94 -5.28 10.24 6.04
N GLY A 95 -4.81 11.20 5.25
CA GLY A 95 -4.39 12.52 5.72
C GLY A 95 -5.30 13.63 5.23
N VAL A 96 -4.98 14.85 5.63
CA VAL A 96 -5.60 16.08 5.14
C VAL A 96 -4.54 17.10 4.76
N THR A 97 -4.86 18.03 3.86
CA THR A 97 -3.93 18.99 3.27
C THR A 97 -3.75 20.29 4.07
N PHE A 98 -4.13 20.33 5.36
CA PHE A 98 -4.13 21.55 6.18
C PHE A 98 -3.43 21.40 7.53
#